data_AF-A0A956A7H2-F1
#
_entry.id   AF-A0A956A7H2-F1
#
_cell.length_a   1.000
_cell.length_b   1.000
_cell.length_c   1.000
_cell.angle_alpha   90.00
_cell.angle_beta   90.00
_cell.angle_gamma   90.00
#
_symmetry.space_group_name_H-M   'P 1'
#
loop_
_entity.id
_entity.type
_entity.pdbx_description
1 polymer ?
#
loop_
_entity_poly.entity_id
_entity_poly.type
_entity_poly.pdbx_seq_one_letter_code
_entity_poly.pdbx_strand_id
1 'polypeptide(L)'
;MYTTGDPADRDVAPRGPGLVLMGGGAEVDAAFDWWVPLVAGGDVVVLRASGADGYNDYLFEDIGGVDSVETLMVDTRAEADDAWVAERVRRAEGIFIAGGDQWDYARDWSGSALTAALADAWAR
;
A
#
# COMPACT_ATOMS: atom_id res chain seq x y z
N MET A 1 -8.58 -8.63 5.20
CA MET A 1 -7.83 -8.66 3.94
C MET A 1 -8.81 -8.68 2.80
N TYR A 2 -8.57 -7.84 1.80
CA TYR A 2 -9.41 -7.68 0.62
C TYR A 2 -8.52 -7.54 -0.61
N THR A 3 -8.76 -8.31 -1.65
CA THR A 3 -7.94 -8.33 -2.86
C THR A 3 -8.83 -8.14 -4.09
N THR A 4 -8.43 -7.23 -4.97
CA THR A 4 -9.04 -6.99 -6.29
C THR A 4 -7.95 -7.14 -7.34
N GLY A 5 -8.21 -7.89 -8.43
CA GLY A 5 -7.21 -8.21 -9.47
C GLY A 5 -6.65 -9.64 -9.37
N ASP A 6 -5.45 -9.87 -9.90
CA ASP A 6 -4.79 -11.18 -9.84
C ASP A 6 -4.21 -11.42 -8.42
N PRO A 7 -4.58 -12.49 -7.72
CA PRO A 7 -4.02 -12.77 -6.39
C PRO A 7 -2.57 -13.30 -6.42
N ALA A 8 -2.03 -13.64 -7.59
CA ALA A 8 -0.63 -14.04 -7.73
C ALA A 8 0.29 -12.83 -7.71
N ASP A 9 1.43 -12.97 -7.02
CA ASP A 9 2.45 -11.92 -6.97
C ASP A 9 3.06 -11.69 -8.36
N ARG A 10 3.02 -10.43 -8.79
CA ARG A 10 3.61 -10.00 -10.06
C ARG A 10 4.98 -9.40 -9.86
N ASP A 11 6.00 -10.22 -10.06
CA ASP A 11 7.41 -9.82 -9.97
C ASP A 11 7.83 -8.94 -11.17
N VAL A 12 7.58 -7.63 -11.06
CA VAL A 12 8.06 -6.59 -11.98
C VAL A 12 8.82 -5.51 -11.23
N ALA A 13 9.88 -4.97 -11.85
CA ALA A 13 10.65 -3.91 -11.21
C ALA A 13 9.87 -2.57 -11.26
N PRO A 14 9.63 -1.92 -10.10
CA PRO A 14 9.11 -0.55 -10.06
C PRO A 14 10.03 0.43 -10.82
N ARG A 15 9.47 1.55 -11.30
CA ARG A 15 10.21 2.64 -11.95
C ARG A 15 10.50 3.82 -11.00
N GLY A 16 10.29 3.62 -9.70
CA GLY A 16 10.46 4.64 -8.66
C GLY A 16 11.93 4.97 -8.31
N PRO A 17 12.16 5.68 -7.18
CA PRO A 17 11.18 6.00 -6.15
C PRO A 17 10.27 7.19 -6.52
N GLY A 18 9.04 7.17 -6.02
CA GLY A 18 8.10 8.28 -6.07
C GLY A 18 7.28 8.35 -4.79
N LEU A 19 7.04 9.56 -4.28
CA LEU A 19 6.30 9.79 -3.05
C LEU A 19 5.18 10.80 -3.28
N VAL A 20 3.95 10.38 -3.00
CA VAL A 20 2.79 11.26 -2.94
C VAL A 20 2.45 11.50 -1.47
N LEU A 21 2.42 12.78 -1.07
CA LEU A 21 1.91 13.20 0.23
C LEU A 21 0.53 13.85 0.01
N MET A 22 -0.53 13.12 0.36
CA MET A 22 -1.90 13.60 0.20
C MET A 22 -2.39 14.26 1.49
N GLY A 23 -2.81 15.52 1.41
CA GLY A 23 -3.16 16.35 2.58
C GLY A 23 -4.50 16.00 3.27
N GLY A 24 -5.16 14.92 2.85
CA GLY A 24 -6.52 14.56 3.26
C GLY A 24 -7.62 15.31 2.50
N GLY A 25 -8.84 14.81 2.61
CA GLY A 25 -9.98 15.27 1.82
C GLY A 25 -10.32 14.27 0.71
N ALA A 26 -10.85 14.77 -0.40
CA ALA A 26 -11.12 13.93 -1.57
C ALA A 26 -9.82 13.43 -2.21
N GLU A 27 -9.90 12.27 -2.84
CA GLU A 27 -8.87 11.72 -3.68
C GLU A 27 -8.48 12.71 -4.80
N VAL A 28 -7.21 12.70 -5.18
CA VAL A 28 -6.67 13.55 -6.24
C VAL A 28 -6.20 12.65 -7.37
N ASP A 29 -7.09 12.37 -8.33
CA ASP A 29 -6.84 11.44 -9.45
C ASP A 29 -5.49 11.72 -10.13
N ALA A 30 -5.19 12.98 -10.42
CA ALA A 30 -3.94 13.39 -11.07
C ALA A 30 -2.66 12.97 -10.31
N ALA A 31 -2.73 12.80 -8.98
CA ALA A 31 -1.61 12.30 -8.19
C ALA A 31 -1.42 10.79 -8.38
N PHE A 32 -2.52 10.03 -8.44
CA PHE A 32 -2.50 8.59 -8.71
C PHE A 32 -2.13 8.29 -10.17
N ASP A 33 -2.65 9.06 -11.13
CA ASP A 33 -2.27 8.97 -12.54
C ASP A 33 -0.77 9.19 -12.76
N TRP A 34 -0.17 10.08 -11.97
CA TRP A 34 1.28 10.29 -11.98
C TRP A 34 2.05 9.14 -11.32
N TRP A 35 1.48 8.54 -10.27
CA TRP A 35 2.12 7.52 -9.46
C TRP A 35 2.07 6.11 -10.07
N VAL A 36 0.93 5.69 -10.65
CA VAL A 36 0.74 4.34 -11.18
C VAL A 36 1.78 3.93 -12.25
N PRO A 37 2.23 4.81 -13.16
CA PRO A 37 3.33 4.48 -14.07
C PRO A 37 4.62 4.02 -13.37
N LEU A 38 4.82 4.39 -12.09
CA LEU A 38 5.95 3.96 -11.26
C LEU A 38 5.78 2.54 -10.69
N VAL A 39 4.54 2.09 -10.47
CA VAL A 39 4.20 0.72 -10.07
C VAL A 39 4.49 -0.28 -11.21
N ALA A 40 4.64 0.22 -12.45
CA ALA A 40 5.04 -0.55 -13.62
C ALA A 40 4.09 -1.73 -13.96
N GLY A 41 2.82 -1.60 -13.56
CA GLY A 41 1.82 -2.64 -13.73
C GLY A 41 2.01 -3.83 -12.80
N GLY A 42 2.67 -3.66 -11.66
CA GLY A 42 2.75 -4.63 -10.56
C GLY A 42 1.61 -4.49 -9.55
N ASP A 43 1.85 -5.00 -8.35
CA ASP A 43 0.88 -5.08 -7.27
C ASP A 43 0.90 -3.85 -6.36
N VAL A 44 -0.28 -3.43 -5.90
CA VAL A 44 -0.43 -2.36 -4.92
C VAL A 44 -0.91 -2.91 -3.58
N VAL A 45 -0.21 -2.55 -2.50
CA VAL A 45 -0.69 -2.78 -1.13
C VAL A 45 -1.23 -1.48 -0.54
N VAL A 46 -2.47 -1.54 -0.06
CA VAL A 46 -3.11 -0.49 0.72
C VAL A 46 -3.01 -0.86 2.20
N LEU A 47 -2.29 -0.06 2.98
CA LEU A 47 -2.16 -0.25 4.42
C LEU A 47 -3.14 0.65 5.18
N ARG A 48 -3.84 0.07 6.17
CA ARG A 48 -4.86 0.75 6.98
C ARG A 48 -4.73 0.35 8.45
N ALA A 49 -5.01 1.29 9.35
CA ALA A 49 -5.22 1.01 10.78
C ALA A 49 -6.71 1.04 11.18
N SER A 50 -7.62 1.32 10.23
CA SER A 50 -9.07 1.32 10.46
C SER A 50 -9.85 1.24 9.14
N GLY A 51 -11.17 1.06 9.26
CA GLY A 51 -12.08 1.03 8.11
C GLY A 51 -12.08 -0.33 7.40
N ALA A 52 -12.30 -0.31 6.08
CA ALA A 52 -12.32 -1.50 5.22
C ALA A 52 -11.45 -1.29 3.98
N ASP A 53 -11.91 -1.62 2.79
CA ASP A 53 -11.17 -1.73 1.51
C ASP A 53 -11.51 -0.63 0.49
N GLY A 54 -11.95 0.53 0.95
CA GLY A 54 -12.47 1.59 0.07
C GLY A 54 -11.52 2.16 -1.00
N TYR A 55 -10.27 1.70 -1.10
CA TYR A 55 -9.34 2.05 -2.18
C TYR A 55 -9.17 0.96 -3.24
N ASN A 56 -9.63 -0.27 -2.99
CA ASN A 56 -9.42 -1.39 -3.91
C ASN A 56 -10.01 -1.09 -5.29
N ASP A 57 -11.32 -0.84 -5.35
CA ASP A 57 -12.01 -0.60 -6.62
C ASP A 57 -11.52 0.71 -7.27
N TYR A 58 -11.29 1.76 -6.49
CA TYR A 58 -10.79 3.04 -7.01
C TYR A 58 -9.40 2.90 -7.66
N LEU A 59 -8.45 2.25 -7.00
CA LEU A 59 -7.10 2.09 -7.57
C LEU A 59 -7.06 1.06 -8.71
N PHE A 60 -7.91 0.03 -8.66
CA PHE A 60 -7.93 -1.04 -9.67
C PHE A 60 -8.76 -0.70 -10.91
N GLU A 61 -9.95 -0.12 -10.73
CA GLU A 61 -10.90 0.14 -11.82
C GLU A 61 -10.86 1.60 -12.29
N ASP A 62 -10.91 2.58 -11.36
CA ASP A 62 -11.04 3.99 -11.73
C ASP A 62 -9.71 4.59 -12.20
N ILE A 63 -8.62 4.36 -11.46
CA ILE A 63 -7.26 4.73 -11.89
C ILE A 63 -6.71 3.67 -12.84
N GLY A 64 -6.76 2.40 -12.42
CA GLY A 64 -6.28 1.25 -13.19
C GLY A 64 -4.79 1.28 -13.48
N GLY A 65 -4.32 0.32 -14.30
CA GLY A 65 -2.91 0.21 -14.69
C GLY A 65 -2.01 -0.55 -13.70
N VAL A 66 -2.62 -1.27 -12.76
CA VAL A 66 -1.98 -2.18 -11.79
C VAL A 66 -2.49 -3.60 -11.97
N ASP A 67 -1.77 -4.59 -11.46
CA ASP A 67 -2.15 -6.01 -11.59
C ASP A 67 -3.13 -6.45 -10.50
N SER A 68 -2.89 -5.97 -9.28
CA SER A 68 -3.79 -6.18 -8.14
C SER A 68 -3.71 -5.04 -7.13
N VAL A 69 -4.74 -4.95 -6.29
CA VAL A 69 -4.78 -4.10 -5.10
C VAL A 69 -5.17 -4.95 -3.90
N GLU A 70 -4.33 -4.96 -2.88
CA GLU A 70 -4.55 -5.71 -1.63
C GLU A 70 -4.61 -4.75 -0.44
N THR A 71 -5.75 -4.73 0.26
CA THR A 71 -5.88 -4.01 1.53
C THR A 71 -5.48 -4.90 2.70
N LEU A 72 -4.49 -4.45 3.47
CA LEU A 72 -4.07 -5.03 4.74
C LEU A 72 -4.51 -4.13 5.89
N MET A 73 -5.30 -4.70 6.80
CA MET A 73 -5.63 -4.07 8.07
C MET A 73 -4.51 -4.41 9.06
N VAL A 74 -3.85 -3.38 9.58
CA VAL A 74 -2.76 -3.47 10.54
C VAL A 74 -3.09 -2.48 11.66
N ASP A 75 -4.02 -2.87 12.53
CA ASP A 75 -4.54 -2.03 13.62
C ASP A 75 -3.98 -2.42 15.00
N THR A 76 -3.15 -3.45 15.04
CA THR A 76 -2.41 -3.87 16.22
C THR A 76 -0.91 -3.99 15.99
N ARG A 77 -0.14 -3.90 17.09
CA ARG A 77 1.29 -4.23 17.09
C ARG A 77 1.58 -5.64 16.57
N ALA A 78 0.74 -6.62 16.93
CA ALA A 78 0.96 -8.00 16.52
C ALA A 78 0.89 -8.17 15.01
N GLU A 79 -0.04 -7.51 14.33
CA GLU A 79 -0.13 -7.49 12.87
C GLU A 79 1.01 -6.70 12.25
N ALA A 80 1.44 -5.59 12.88
CA ALA A 80 2.57 -4.81 12.40
C ALA A 80 3.92 -5.57 12.50
N ASP A 81 4.00 -6.57 13.36
CA ASP A 81 5.14 -7.50 13.51
C ASP A 81 4.92 -8.84 12.79
N ASP A 82 3.78 -9.02 12.11
CA ASP A 82 3.46 -10.26 11.40
C ASP A 82 4.34 -10.42 10.15
N ALA A 83 4.95 -11.61 10.02
CA ALA A 83 5.89 -11.90 8.95
C ALA A 83 5.21 -11.97 7.57
N TRP A 84 3.94 -12.38 7.52
CA TRP A 84 3.17 -12.42 6.28
C TRP A 84 2.83 -11.01 5.82
N VAL A 85 2.41 -10.11 6.72
CA VAL A 85 2.19 -8.68 6.40
C VAL A 85 3.47 -8.04 5.87
N ALA A 86 4.59 -8.25 6.57
CA ALA A 86 5.88 -7.70 6.16
C ALA A 86 6.32 -8.21 4.78
N GLU A 87 6.06 -9.48 4.45
CA GLU A 87 6.41 -10.03 3.13
C GLU A 87 5.54 -9.45 2.02
N ARG A 88 4.22 -9.30 2.23
CA ARG A 88 3.34 -8.67 1.24
C ARG A 88 3.78 -7.24 0.91
N VAL A 89 4.14 -6.46 1.93
CA VAL A 89 4.65 -5.10 1.77
C VAL A 89 6.00 -5.06 1.08
N ARG A 90 6.90 -6.00 1.38
CA ARG A 90 8.24 -6.03 0.76
C ARG A 90 8.18 -6.31 -0.74
N ARG A 91 7.19 -7.09 -1.19
CA ARG A 91 7.03 -7.47 -2.59
C ARG A 91 6.32 -6.41 -3.40
N ALA A 92 5.28 -5.78 -2.86
CA ALA A 92 4.43 -4.82 -3.58
C ALA A 92 5.18 -3.71 -4.33
N GLU A 93 4.85 -3.48 -5.60
CA GLU A 93 5.44 -2.43 -6.45
C GLU A 93 4.90 -1.03 -6.14
N GLY A 94 3.73 -0.95 -5.52
CA GLY A 94 3.14 0.28 -5.00
C GLY A 94 2.61 0.09 -3.59
N ILE A 95 2.82 1.08 -2.73
CA ILE A 95 2.29 1.08 -1.37
C ILE A 95 1.55 2.39 -1.12
N PHE A 96 0.31 2.29 -0.66
CA PHE A 96 -0.51 3.42 -0.25
C PHE A 96 -0.95 3.30 1.20
N ILE A 97 -0.61 4.30 2.02
CA ILE A 97 -1.04 4.35 3.43
C ILE A 97 -2.27 5.25 3.49
N ALA A 98 -3.42 4.66 3.84
CA ALA A 98 -4.68 5.39 3.88
C ALA A 98 -4.72 6.41 5.03
N GLY A 99 -5.68 7.34 4.95
CA GLY A 99 -6.02 8.22 6.06
C GLY A 99 -6.53 7.47 7.31
N GLY A 100 -6.73 8.23 8.39
CA GLY A 100 -7.16 7.72 9.69
C GLY A 100 -6.56 8.55 10.83
N ASP A 101 -6.57 8.00 12.04
CA ASP A 101 -5.85 8.58 13.17
C ASP A 101 -4.36 8.23 13.08
N GLN A 102 -3.51 9.23 12.87
CA GLN A 102 -2.06 9.06 12.73
C GLN A 102 -1.42 8.44 13.98
N TRP A 103 -2.06 8.59 15.15
CA TRP A 103 -1.58 8.01 16.40
C TRP A 103 -1.59 6.49 16.36
N ASP A 104 -2.57 5.84 15.74
CA ASP A 104 -2.63 4.38 15.67
C ASP A 104 -1.45 3.82 14.86
N TYR A 105 -1.18 4.43 13.70
CA TYR A 105 0.00 4.10 12.89
C TYR A 105 1.31 4.29 13.67
N ALA A 106 1.47 5.44 14.34
CA ALA A 106 2.69 5.74 15.10
C ALA A 106 2.86 4.79 16.30
N ARG A 107 1.78 4.48 17.02
CA ARG A 107 1.78 3.58 18.19
C ARG A 107 2.17 2.17 17.80
N ASP A 108 1.52 1.61 16.79
CA ASP A 108 1.63 0.17 16.50
C ASP A 108 2.74 -0.16 15.50
N TRP A 109 2.98 0.67 14.48
CA TRP A 109 3.92 0.32 13.41
C TRP A 109 5.35 0.73 13.71
N SER A 110 5.57 1.75 14.57
CA SER A 110 6.93 2.25 14.84
C SER A 110 7.84 1.15 15.38
N GLY A 111 8.95 0.91 14.66
CA GLY A 111 9.95 -0.09 15.03
C GLY A 111 9.48 -1.54 14.87
N SER A 112 8.41 -1.79 14.11
CA SER A 112 7.91 -3.14 13.80
C SER A 112 8.52 -3.71 12.51
N ALA A 113 8.25 -4.99 12.25
CA ALA A 113 8.62 -5.65 10.99
C ALA A 113 8.03 -4.95 9.75
N LEU A 114 6.80 -4.42 9.84
CA LEU A 114 6.15 -3.63 8.80
C LEU A 114 6.97 -2.37 8.44
N THR A 115 7.44 -1.61 9.42
CA THR A 115 8.25 -0.41 9.14
C THR A 115 9.59 -0.76 8.47
N ALA A 116 10.18 -1.89 8.84
CA ALA A 116 11.36 -2.42 8.14
C ALA A 116 11.03 -2.81 6.69
N ALA A 117 9.91 -3.49 6.45
CA ALA A 117 9.46 -3.86 5.10
C ALA A 117 9.16 -2.63 4.22
N LEU A 118 8.57 -1.56 4.78
CA LEU A 118 8.39 -0.29 4.07
C LEU A 118 9.72 0.32 3.62
N ALA A 119 10.75 0.25 4.47
CA ALA A 119 12.09 0.73 4.14
C ALA A 119 12.75 -0.15 3.05
N ASP A 120 12.61 -1.48 3.15
CA ASP A 120 13.08 -2.41 2.13
C ASP A 120 12.43 -2.13 0.77
N ALA A 121 11.10 -1.94 0.75
CA ALA A 121 10.35 -1.68 -0.47
C ALA A 121 10.74 -0.34 -1.12
N TRP A 122 10.94 0.71 -0.32
CA TRP A 122 11.39 2.02 -0.80
C TRP A 122 12.80 2.01 -1.41
N ALA A 123 13.65 1.07 -0.99
CA ALA A 123 15.04 0.99 -1.43
C ALA A 123 15.23 0.25 -2.77
N ARG A 124 14.17 -0.35 -3.33
CA ARG A 124 14.18 -1.00 -4.64
C ARG A 124 14.03 0.01 -5.78
#